data_AF-A0A1I6EEQ3-F1
#
_entry.id   AF-A0A1I6EEQ3-F1
#
_cell.length_a   1.000
_cell.length_b   1.000
_cell.length_c   1.000
_cell.angle_alpha   90.00
_cell.angle_beta   90.00
_cell.angle_gamma   90.00
#
_symmetry.space_group_name_H-M   'P 1'
#
loop_
_entity.id
_entity.type
_entity.pdbx_description
1 polymer ?
#
loop_
_entity_poly.entity_id
_entity_poly.type
_entity_poly.pdbx_seq_one_letter_code
_entity_poly.pdbx_strand_id
1 'polypeptide(L)'
;MVAHTTIVFIRYIMLALESRNGEDPRTIGNLFYICCDELQDISLVDALQRIFSLMERFLQEQLQLAEAEIRKLIDYLISNLPSFFKERLAACYCES
;
A
#
# COMPACT_ATOMS: atom_id res chain seq x y z
N MET A 1 4.09 -30.11 -47.61
CA MET A 1 5.22 -29.60 -46.80
C MET A 1 4.76 -28.62 -45.73
N VAL A 2 4.01 -27.55 -46.09
CA VAL A 2 3.49 -26.52 -45.15
C VAL A 2 2.67 -27.11 -43.99
N ALA A 3 1.70 -27.99 -44.25
CA ALA A 3 0.86 -28.57 -43.18
C ALA A 3 1.66 -29.36 -42.14
N HIS A 4 2.65 -30.15 -42.58
CA HIS A 4 3.50 -30.92 -41.68
C HIS A 4 4.37 -30.01 -40.80
N THR A 5 5.00 -28.99 -41.39
CA THR A 5 5.76 -28.01 -40.63
C THR A 5 4.87 -27.24 -39.64
N THR A 6 3.65 -26.86 -40.04
CA THR A 6 2.68 -26.19 -39.16
C THR A 6 2.32 -27.05 -37.95
N ILE A 7 2.01 -28.33 -38.15
CA ILE A 7 1.68 -29.25 -37.05
C ILE A 7 2.87 -29.41 -36.09
N VAL A 8 4.08 -29.55 -36.62
CA VAL A 8 5.30 -29.66 -35.80
C VAL A 8 5.52 -28.39 -34.98
N PHE A 9 5.45 -27.21 -35.60
CA PHE A 9 5.60 -25.94 -34.90
C PHE A 9 4.54 -25.72 -33.82
N ILE A 10 3.27 -26.04 -34.09
CA ILE A 10 2.20 -25.94 -33.09
C ILE A 10 2.51 -26.80 -31.86
N ARG A 11 3.00 -28.03 -32.06
CA ARG A 11 3.37 -28.92 -30.95
C ARG A 11 4.51 -28.36 -30.11
N TYR A 12 5.53 -27.80 -30.75
CA TYR A 12 6.63 -27.14 -30.05
C TYR A 12 6.17 -25.89 -29.29
N ILE A 13 5.28 -25.10 -29.88
CA ILE A 13 4.69 -23.93 -29.21
C ILE A 13 3.89 -24.36 -27.97
N MET A 14 3.07 -25.41 -28.07
CA MET A 14 2.32 -25.95 -26.94
C MET A 14 3.25 -26.43 -25.82
N LEU A 15 4.28 -27.21 -26.15
CA LEU A 15 5.25 -27.70 -25.15
C LEU A 15 6.06 -26.55 -24.52
N ALA A 16 6.45 -25.55 -25.30
CA ALA A 16 7.13 -24.37 -24.77
C ALA A 16 6.21 -23.54 -23.84
N LEU A 17 4.92 -23.49 -24.14
CA LEU A 17 3.93 -22.81 -23.30
C LEU A 17 3.72 -23.55 -21.96
N GLU A 18 3.59 -24.88 -21.99
CA GLU A 18 3.48 -25.70 -20.78
C GLU A 18 4.76 -25.66 -19.92
N SER A 19 5.94 -25.76 -20.56
CA SER A 19 7.21 -25.61 -19.85
C SER A 19 7.34 -24.23 -19.19
N ARG A 20 6.88 -23.17 -19.87
CA ARG A 20 6.84 -21.83 -19.30
C ARG A 20 5.84 -21.74 -18.15
N ASN A 21 4.66 -22.35 -18.22
CA ASN A 21 3.72 -22.33 -17.10
C ASN A 21 4.25 -23.05 -15.84
N GLY A 22 5.06 -24.11 -16.02
CA GLY A 22 5.67 -24.83 -14.90
C GLY A 22 6.88 -24.14 -14.26
N GLU A 23 7.64 -23.36 -15.04
CA GLU A 23 8.96 -22.83 -14.64
C GLU A 23 9.06 -21.29 -14.68
N ASP A 24 8.07 -20.56 -15.23
CA ASP A 24 8.15 -19.10 -15.39
C ASP A 24 7.79 -18.39 -14.07
N PRO A 25 8.75 -17.70 -13.43
CA PRO A 25 8.50 -16.90 -12.26
C PRO A 25 7.57 -15.71 -12.54
N ARG A 26 7.21 -15.38 -13.79
CA ARG A 26 6.15 -14.40 -14.08
C ARG A 26 4.77 -14.82 -13.56
N THR A 27 4.56 -16.09 -13.23
CA THR A 27 3.38 -16.55 -12.48
C THR A 27 3.33 -15.94 -11.06
N ILE A 28 4.49 -15.56 -10.51
CA ILE A 28 4.62 -14.74 -9.30
C ILE A 28 4.19 -13.29 -9.56
N GLY A 29 4.26 -12.81 -10.80
CA GLY A 29 3.75 -11.47 -11.15
C GLY A 29 2.25 -11.34 -10.84
N ASN A 30 1.46 -12.37 -11.18
CA ASN A 30 0.04 -12.38 -10.81
C ASN A 30 -0.16 -12.50 -9.30
N LEU A 31 0.66 -13.31 -8.62
CA LEU A 31 0.65 -13.37 -7.15
C LEU A 31 1.01 -12.01 -6.53
N PHE A 32 1.97 -11.28 -7.09
CA PHE A 32 2.36 -9.94 -6.67
C PHE A 32 1.19 -8.96 -6.80
N TYR A 33 0.48 -8.96 -7.93
CA TYR A 33 -0.70 -8.11 -8.10
C TYR A 33 -1.84 -8.49 -7.16
N ILE A 34 -2.12 -9.79 -6.97
CA ILE A 34 -3.10 -10.25 -5.97
C ILE A 34 -2.67 -9.81 -4.56
N CYS A 35 -1.39 -9.93 -4.22
CA CYS A 35 -0.88 -9.44 -2.93
C CYS A 35 -1.01 -7.92 -2.81
N CYS A 36 -0.81 -7.16 -3.88
CA CYS A 36 -1.03 -5.72 -3.89
C CYS A 36 -2.52 -5.35 -3.76
N ASP A 37 -3.42 -6.10 -4.39
CA ASP A 37 -4.86 -5.89 -4.28
C ASP A 37 -5.39 -6.28 -2.87
N GLU A 38 -4.80 -7.32 -2.25
CA GLU A 38 -5.09 -7.74 -0.88
C GLU A 38 -4.46 -6.81 0.18
N LEU A 39 -3.36 -6.14 -0.15
CA LEU A 39 -2.81 -5.08 0.68
C LEU A 39 -3.77 -3.90 0.66
N GLN A 40 -4.54 -3.75 1.74
CA GLN A 40 -5.45 -2.62 1.90
C GLN A 40 -4.67 -1.31 1.73
N ASP A 41 -4.95 -0.58 0.63
CA ASP A 41 -4.40 0.75 0.39
C ASP A 41 -4.77 1.62 1.59
N ILE A 42 -3.75 1.99 2.38
CA ILE A 42 -3.97 2.91 3.49
C ILE A 42 -4.27 4.28 2.90
N SER A 43 -5.43 4.84 3.23
CA SER A 43 -5.73 6.20 2.77
C SER A 43 -4.70 7.16 3.37
N LEU A 44 -4.41 8.25 2.66
CA LEU A 44 -3.52 9.29 3.17
C LEU A 44 -3.97 9.78 4.56
N VAL A 45 -5.27 9.82 4.82
CA VAL A 45 -5.85 10.24 6.10
C VAL A 45 -5.52 9.23 7.19
N ASP A 46 -5.73 7.94 6.94
CA ASP A 46 -5.42 6.87 7.90
C ASP A 46 -3.91 6.82 8.22
N ALA A 47 -3.07 7.03 7.21
CA ALA A 47 -1.62 7.09 7.38
C ALA A 47 -1.21 8.26 8.28
N LEU A 48 -1.75 9.46 8.03
CA LEU A 48 -1.47 10.65 8.84
C LEU A 48 -1.97 10.49 10.28
N GLN A 49 -3.17 9.95 10.48
CA GLN A 49 -3.70 9.67 11.82
C GLN A 49 -2.79 8.69 12.58
N ARG A 50 -2.36 7.59 11.95
CA ARG A 50 -1.43 6.64 12.56
C ARG A 50 -0.10 7.28 12.93
N ILE A 51 0.44 8.17 12.09
CA ILE A 51 1.67 8.91 12.39
C ILE A 51 1.48 9.78 13.64
N PHE A 52 0.37 10.53 13.73
CA PHE A 52 0.10 11.35 14.91
C PHE A 52 -0.09 10.50 16.17
N SER A 53 -0.86 9.41 16.10
CA SER A 53 -1.04 8.50 17.25
C SER A 53 0.26 7.86 17.71
N LEU A 54 1.15 7.47 16.78
CA LEU A 54 2.47 6.92 17.13
C LEU A 54 3.35 7.99 17.79
N MET A 55 3.30 9.22 17.29
CA MET A 55 4.04 10.34 17.87
C MET A 55 3.52 10.66 19.28
N GLU A 56 2.20 10.71 19.50
CA GLU A 56 1.61 10.88 20.83
C GLU A 56 2.09 9.81 21.81
N ARG A 57 2.03 8.53 21.41
CA ARG A 57 2.54 7.41 22.23
C ARG A 57 4.02 7.55 22.53
N PHE A 58 4.84 7.90 21.55
CA PHE A 58 6.27 8.11 21.75
C PHE A 58 6.53 9.22 22.77
N LEU A 59 5.84 10.36 22.66
CA LEU A 59 5.98 11.49 23.59
C LEU A 59 5.52 11.13 25.01
N GLN A 60 4.48 10.30 25.13
CA GLN A 60 3.97 9.85 26.41
C GLN A 60 4.87 8.80 27.06
N GLU A 61 5.33 7.80 26.30
CA GLU A 61 6.08 6.66 26.82
C GLU A 61 7.57 6.97 27.02
N GLN A 62 8.20 7.65 26.05
CA GLN A 62 9.65 7.89 26.07
C GLN A 62 10.02 9.21 26.74
N LEU A 63 9.18 10.23 26.59
CA LEU A 63 9.44 11.57 27.15
C LEU A 63 8.59 11.90 28.38
N GLN A 64 7.61 11.06 28.74
CA GLN A 64 6.73 11.24 29.90
C GLN A 64 6.05 12.61 29.93
N LEU A 65 5.74 13.17 28.75
CA LEU A 65 5.02 14.44 28.67
C LEU A 65 3.59 14.27 29.18
N ALA A 66 3.10 15.31 29.85
CA ALA A 66 1.69 15.39 30.22
C ALA A 66 0.82 15.47 28.95
N GLU A 67 -0.34 14.81 28.99
CA GLU A 67 -1.28 14.74 27.86
C GLU A 67 -1.64 16.13 27.30
N ALA A 68 -1.80 17.13 28.18
CA ALA A 68 -2.09 18.50 27.79
C ALA A 68 -0.98 19.13 26.93
N GLU A 69 0.29 18.83 27.20
CA GLU A 69 1.42 19.35 26.43
C GLU A 69 1.55 18.63 25.08
N ILE A 70 1.30 17.32 25.06
CA ILE A 70 1.23 16.54 23.82
C ILE A 70 0.13 17.11 22.92
N ARG A 71 -1.05 17.37 23.46
CA ARG A 71 -2.18 17.90 22.70
C ARG A 71 -1.90 19.27 22.10
N LYS A 72 -1.31 20.19 22.88
CA LYS A 72 -0.85 21.49 22.39
C LYS A 72 0.14 21.36 21.22
N LEU A 73 1.09 20.42 21.31
CA LEU A 73 2.06 20.18 20.24
C LEU A 73 1.40 19.64 18.97
N ILE A 74 0.48 18.68 19.12
CA ILE A 74 -0.26 18.10 17.99
C ILE A 74 -1.13 19.16 17.31
N ASP A 75 -1.86 19.97 18.08
CA ASP A 75 -2.67 21.08 17.56
C ASP A 75 -1.80 22.13 16.83
N TYR A 76 -0.63 22.45 17.38
CA TYR A 76 0.34 23.32 16.73
C TYR A 76 0.84 22.73 15.40
N LEU A 77 1.17 21.44 15.36
CA LEU A 77 1.59 20.76 14.13
C LEU A 77 0.48 20.79 13.07
N ILE A 78 -0.73 20.37 13.42
CA ILE A 78 -1.87 20.33 12.50
C ILE A 78 -2.17 21.74 11.97
N SER A 79 -2.15 22.75 12.82
CA SER A 79 -2.38 24.15 12.43
C SER A 79 -1.28 24.75 11.54
N ASN A 80 -0.08 24.15 11.51
CA ASN A 80 1.03 24.58 10.66
C ASN A 80 1.23 23.71 9.40
N LEU A 81 0.44 22.64 9.22
CA LEU A 81 0.48 21.86 7.98
C LEU A 81 0.05 22.68 6.74
N PRO A 82 0.57 22.34 5.55
CA PRO A 82 0.04 22.85 4.29
C PRO A 82 -1.45 22.58 4.12
N SER A 83 -2.17 23.46 3.42
CA SER A 83 -3.64 23.36 3.25
C SER A 83 -4.09 22.01 2.69
N PHE A 84 -3.35 21.46 1.74
CA PHE A 84 -3.60 20.14 1.16
C PHE A 84 -3.76 19.03 2.22
N PHE A 85 -2.92 19.01 3.25
CA PHE A 85 -3.00 18.01 4.31
C PHE A 85 -4.12 18.31 5.31
N LYS A 86 -4.36 19.59 5.64
CA LYS A 86 -5.44 20.00 6.53
C LYS A 86 -6.81 19.65 6.00
N GLU A 87 -7.06 19.89 4.71
CA GLU A 87 -8.33 19.56 4.05
C GLU A 87 -8.63 18.07 4.12
N ARG A 88 -7.59 17.22 4.00
CA ARG A 88 -7.72 15.77 4.09
C ARG A 88 -7.94 15.28 5.52
N LEU A 89 -7.35 15.94 6.52
CA LEU A 89 -7.57 15.63 7.93
C LEU A 89 -8.95 16.11 8.43
N ALA A 90 -9.43 17.27 7.98
CA ALA A 90 -10.70 17.86 8.40
C ALA A 90 -11.92 17.03 7.99
N ALA A 91 -11.84 16.30 6.87
CA ALA A 91 -12.88 15.39 6.43
C ALA A 91 -13.19 14.26 7.45
N CYS A 92 -12.26 13.95 8.36
CA CYS A 92 -12.45 12.91 9.38
C CYS A 92 -13.21 13.37 10.64
N TYR A 93 -13.33 14.67 10.91
CA TYR A 93 -13.98 15.16 12.14
C TYR A 93 -15.51 15.25 12.04
N CYS A 94 -16.10 15.06 10.85
CA CYS A 94 -17.54 15.19 10.64
C CYS A 94 -18.33 13.86 10.72
N GLU A 95 -17.64 12.72 10.89
CA GLU A 95 -18.26 11.38 10.95
C GLU A 95 -18.05 10.68 12.31
N SER A 96 -17.77 11.42 13.38
CA SER A 96 -17.77 10.90 14.76
C SER A 96 -18.92 11.46 15.59
#